data_AF-A0A258ZFH0-F1
#
_entry.id   AF-A0A258ZFH0-F1
#
_cell.length_a   1.000
_cell.length_b   1.000
_cell.length_c   1.000
_cell.angle_alpha   90.00
_cell.angle_beta   90.00
_cell.angle_gamma   90.00
#
_symmetry.space_group_name_H-M   'P 1'
#
loop_
_entity.id
_entity.type
_entity.pdbx_description
1 polymer ?
#
loop_
_entity_poly.entity_id
_entity_poly.type
_entity_poly.pdbx_seq_one_letter_code
_entity_poly.pdbx_strand_id
1 'polypeptide(L)'
;MHKQGYLFISRFFANESFYFMILTPFLVVLSWACISAVLFVLTFIFYLAITNLRDTKDAGRFETVHLSVRWTCYAILFAGLILDTLLNWIFLSITYLEFPREFLSTARVVRHKYHGHGWRRAQSIWWCRNWLSPFDLRHCEK
;
A
#
# COMPACT_ATOMS: atom_id res chain seq x y z
N MET A 1 27.28 52.38 12.61
CA MET A 1 26.12 51.77 11.90
C MET A 1 26.32 50.31 11.49
N HIS A 2 27.52 49.73 11.50
CA HIS A 2 27.75 48.34 11.05
C HIS A 2 27.12 47.21 11.91
N LYS A 3 26.92 47.41 13.22
CA LYS A 3 26.44 46.31 14.12
C LYS A 3 24.96 45.95 13.94
N GLN A 4 24.12 46.86 13.44
CA GLN A 4 22.68 46.57 13.26
C GLN A 4 22.41 45.64 12.07
N GLY A 5 23.22 45.68 11.01
CA GLY A 5 23.06 44.82 9.84
C GLY A 5 23.28 43.33 10.15
N TYR A 6 24.31 42.99 10.93
CA TYR A 6 24.59 41.59 11.31
C TYR A 6 23.52 40.97 12.21
N LEU A 7 22.87 41.80 13.04
CA LEU A 7 21.80 41.36 13.95
C LEU A 7 20.49 41.08 13.20
N PHE A 8 20.22 41.84 12.14
CA PHE A 8 19.09 41.57 11.25
C PHE A 8 19.30 40.30 10.42
N ILE A 9 20.48 40.14 9.83
CA ILE A 9 20.82 38.97 9.00
C ILE A 9 20.81 37.68 9.83
N SER A 10 21.41 37.68 11.03
CA SER A 10 21.41 36.50 11.90
C SER A 10 20.02 36.10 12.38
N ARG A 11 19.13 37.06 12.68
CA ARG A 11 17.73 36.78 13.04
C ARG A 11 16.92 36.24 11.86
N PHE A 12 17.16 36.76 10.65
CA PHE A 12 16.51 36.27 9.44
C PHE A 12 16.90 34.81 9.14
N PHE A 13 18.20 34.50 9.14
CA PHE A 13 18.68 33.13 8.95
C PHE A 13 18.23 32.16 10.05
N ALA A 14 18.16 32.62 11.31
CA ALA A 14 17.65 31.82 12.41
C ALA A 14 16.16 31.50 12.25
N ASN A 15 15.35 32.44 11.77
CA ASN A 15 13.92 32.21 11.54
C ASN A 15 13.69 31.23 10.37
N GLU A 16 14.35 31.44 9.22
CA GLU A 16 14.25 30.54 8.05
C GLU A 16 14.70 29.11 8.39
N SER A 17 15.79 28.97 9.15
CA SER A 17 16.31 27.67 9.58
C SER A 17 15.38 26.97 10.58
N PHE A 18 14.69 27.75 11.43
CA PHE A 18 13.70 27.23 12.38
C PHE A 18 12.44 26.74 11.68
N TYR A 19 11.92 27.48 10.70
CA TYR A 19 10.79 27.01 9.87
C TYR A 19 11.17 25.76 9.07
N PHE A 20 12.38 25.70 8.50
CA PHE A 20 12.83 24.50 7.79
C PHE A 20 12.90 23.28 8.71
N MET A 21 13.45 23.41 9.92
CA MET A 21 13.57 22.31 10.88
C MET A 21 12.22 21.76 11.35
N ILE A 22 11.20 22.62 11.48
CA ILE A 22 9.87 22.22 11.92
C ILE A 22 9.00 21.76 10.75
N LEU A 23 9.01 22.46 9.61
CA LEU A 23 8.11 22.20 8.49
C LEU A 23 8.49 20.94 7.70
N THR A 24 9.79 20.67 7.56
CA THR A 24 10.28 19.51 6.79
C THR A 24 9.75 18.16 7.27
N PRO A 25 9.73 17.79 8.57
CA PRO A 25 9.19 16.51 9.01
C PRO A 25 7.69 16.40 8.72
N PHE A 26 6.90 17.47 8.86
CA PHE A 26 5.48 17.45 8.53
C PHE A 26 5.25 17.22 7.04
N LEU A 27 6.03 17.86 6.16
CA LEU A 27 5.95 17.64 4.72
C LEU A 27 6.34 16.21 4.33
N VAL A 28 7.33 15.62 5.01
CA VAL A 28 7.73 14.22 4.80
C VAL A 28 6.63 13.27 5.24
N VAL A 29 6.04 13.46 6.42
CA VAL A 29 4.92 12.62 6.88
C VAL A 29 3.72 12.73 5.93
N LEU A 30 3.41 13.95 5.48
CA LEU A 30 2.34 14.19 4.52
C LEU A 30 2.60 13.49 3.18
N SER A 31 3.82 13.57 2.65
CA SER A 31 4.16 12.92 1.38
C SER A 31 4.07 11.40 1.47
N TRP A 32 4.55 10.79 2.56
CA TRP A 32 4.40 9.35 2.81
C TRP A 32 2.94 8.91 2.96
N ALA A 33 2.10 9.74 3.59
CA ALA A 33 0.67 9.48 3.68
C ALA A 33 0.00 9.50 2.30
N CYS A 34 0.32 10.50 1.47
CA CYS A 34 -0.17 10.58 0.09
C CYS A 34 0.28 9.37 -0.75
N ILE A 35 1.56 8.99 -0.67
CA ILE A 35 2.10 7.82 -1.38
C ILE A 35 1.36 6.54 -0.95
N SER A 36 1.15 6.36 0.36
CA SER A 36 0.45 5.19 0.89
C SER A 36 -1.01 5.13 0.42
N ALA A 37 -1.70 6.27 0.38
CA ALA A 37 -3.07 6.34 -0.12
C ALA A 37 -3.15 6.00 -1.63
N VAL A 38 -2.23 6.53 -2.43
CA VAL A 38 -2.15 6.22 -3.86
C VAL A 38 -1.85 4.73 -4.08
N LEU A 39 -0.88 4.17 -3.37
CA LEU A 39 -0.56 2.74 -3.44
C LEU A 39 -1.77 1.89 -3.06
N PHE A 40 -2.49 2.23 -1.99
CA PHE A 40 -3.67 1.50 -1.57
C PHE A 40 -4.74 1.47 -2.66
N VAL A 41 -5.07 2.62 -3.26
CA VAL A 41 -6.07 2.71 -4.34
C VAL A 41 -5.62 1.93 -5.57
N LEU A 42 -4.36 2.10 -6.00
CA LEU A 42 -3.83 1.39 -7.16
C LEU A 42 -3.82 -0.13 -6.95
N THR A 43 -3.30 -0.60 -5.82
CA THR A 43 -3.30 -2.03 -5.48
C THR A 43 -4.72 -2.58 -5.44
N PHE A 44 -5.69 -1.82 -4.92
CA PHE A 44 -7.09 -2.26 -4.90
C PHE A 44 -7.69 -2.39 -6.31
N ILE A 45 -7.40 -1.45 -7.22
CA ILE A 45 -7.82 -1.55 -8.63
C ILE A 45 -7.23 -2.80 -9.29
N PHE A 46 -5.91 -3.02 -9.11
CA PHE A 46 -5.25 -4.21 -9.65
C PHE A 46 -5.76 -5.51 -9.02
N TYR A 47 -6.08 -5.50 -7.73
CA TYR A 47 -6.70 -6.62 -7.05
C TYR A 47 -8.02 -7.01 -7.71
N LEU A 48 -8.93 -6.04 -7.94
CA LEU A 48 -10.20 -6.29 -8.64
C LEU A 48 -9.98 -6.84 -10.05
N ALA A 49 -9.01 -6.27 -10.78
CA ALA A 49 -8.67 -6.75 -12.13
C ALA A 49 -8.13 -8.18 -12.12
N ILE A 50 -7.21 -8.51 -11.20
CA ILE A 50 -6.60 -9.83 -11.07
C ILE A 50 -7.61 -10.88 -10.64
N THR A 51 -8.53 -10.54 -9.72
CA THR A 51 -9.60 -11.46 -9.32
C THR A 51 -10.50 -11.80 -10.50
N ASN A 52 -10.91 -10.81 -11.30
CA ASN A 52 -11.69 -11.06 -12.52
C ASN A 52 -10.90 -11.90 -13.56
N LEU A 53 -9.60 -11.64 -13.73
CA LEU A 53 -8.74 -12.46 -14.59
C LEU A 53 -8.67 -13.91 -14.10
N ARG A 54 -8.59 -14.13 -12.78
CA ARG A 54 -8.64 -15.46 -12.18
C ARG A 54 -9.97 -16.14 -12.44
N ASP A 55 -11.10 -15.47 -12.22
CA ASP A 55 -12.43 -16.05 -12.48
C ASP A 55 -12.60 -16.41 -13.96
N THR A 56 -12.10 -15.57 -14.87
CA THR A 56 -12.10 -15.83 -16.31
C THR A 56 -11.24 -17.05 -16.67
N LYS A 57 -10.10 -17.23 -15.99
CA LYS A 57 -9.23 -18.40 -16.14
C LYS A 57 -9.91 -19.66 -15.61
N ASP A 58 -10.51 -19.60 -14.43
CA ASP A 58 -11.21 -20.72 -13.81
C ASP A 58 -12.44 -21.15 -14.63
N ALA A 59 -13.09 -20.21 -15.33
CA ALA A 59 -14.17 -20.48 -16.27
C ALA A 59 -13.69 -21.08 -17.62
N GLY A 60 -12.39 -21.34 -17.81
CA GLY A 60 -11.82 -21.90 -19.03
C GLY A 60 -11.79 -20.94 -20.23
N ARG A 61 -12.19 -19.67 -20.05
CA ARG A 61 -12.25 -18.67 -21.13
C ARG A 61 -10.90 -18.04 -21.46
N PHE A 62 -9.93 -18.16 -20.57
CA PHE A 62 -8.61 -17.58 -20.79
C PHE A 62 -7.88 -18.22 -21.98
N GLU A 63 -8.09 -19.51 -22.21
CA GLU A 63 -7.48 -20.27 -23.32
C GLU A 63 -8.14 -20.01 -24.68
N THR A 64 -9.26 -19.30 -24.74
CA THR A 64 -9.89 -18.89 -25.99
C THR A 64 -9.49 -17.49 -26.43
N VAL A 65 -8.87 -16.69 -25.55
CA VAL A 65 -8.47 -15.31 -25.86
C VAL A 65 -7.21 -15.29 -26.74
N HIS A 66 -7.15 -14.33 -27.67
CA HIS A 66 -5.99 -14.06 -28.51
C HIS A 66 -4.69 -13.84 -27.70
N LEU A 67 -3.55 -14.28 -28.25
CA LEU A 67 -2.27 -14.28 -27.56
C LEU A 67 -1.83 -12.90 -27.08
N SER A 68 -2.09 -11.84 -27.86
CA SER A 68 -1.73 -10.45 -27.48
C SER A 68 -2.42 -10.03 -26.18
N VAL A 69 -3.70 -10.36 -26.00
CA VAL A 69 -4.45 -10.01 -24.80
C VAL A 69 -3.92 -10.80 -23.61
N ARG A 70 -3.53 -12.07 -23.78
CA ARG A 70 -2.91 -12.85 -22.70
C ARG A 70 -1.63 -12.20 -22.18
N TRP A 71 -0.78 -11.70 -23.09
CA TRP A 71 0.42 -10.96 -22.69
C TRP A 71 0.07 -9.70 -21.89
N THR A 72 -0.96 -8.97 -22.29
CA THR A 72 -1.47 -7.83 -21.52
C THR A 72 -1.97 -8.27 -20.13
N CYS A 73 -2.70 -9.38 -20.02
CA CYS A 73 -3.14 -9.92 -18.74
C CYS A 73 -1.97 -10.30 -17.83
N TYR A 74 -0.91 -10.90 -18.37
CA TYR A 74 0.30 -11.21 -17.62
C TYR A 74 1.04 -9.95 -17.15
N ALA A 75 1.09 -8.92 -17.98
CA ALA A 75 1.66 -7.63 -17.59
C ALA A 75 0.86 -6.99 -16.45
N ILE A 76 -0.48 -7.03 -16.50
CA ILE A 76 -1.36 -6.55 -15.43
C ILE A 76 -1.13 -7.35 -14.14
N LEU A 77 -1.05 -8.67 -14.23
CA LEU A 77 -0.80 -9.54 -13.09
C LEU A 77 0.56 -9.23 -12.44
N PHE A 78 1.61 -9.08 -13.26
CA PHE A 78 2.94 -8.74 -12.78
C PHE A 78 2.97 -7.36 -12.08
N ALA A 79 2.37 -6.34 -12.70
CA ALA A 79 2.27 -5.01 -12.12
C ALA A 79 1.49 -5.03 -10.78
N GLY A 80 0.37 -5.74 -10.73
CA GLY A 80 -0.41 -5.88 -9.51
C GLY A 80 0.34 -6.61 -8.39
N LEU A 81 1.16 -7.62 -8.70
CA LEU A 81 2.00 -8.30 -7.71
C LEU A 81 3.06 -7.37 -7.11
N ILE A 82 3.68 -6.52 -7.93
CA ILE A 82 4.65 -5.53 -7.45
C ILE A 82 3.96 -4.53 -6.53
N LEU A 83 2.82 -3.99 -6.95
CA LEU A 83 2.04 -3.03 -6.17
C LEU A 83 1.54 -3.65 -4.85
N ASP A 84 1.08 -4.90 -4.87
CA ASP A 84 0.67 -5.62 -3.67
C ASP A 84 1.83 -5.80 -2.68
N THR A 85 3.02 -6.11 -3.21
CA THR A 85 4.23 -6.24 -2.39
C THR A 85 4.64 -4.91 -1.75
N LEU A 86 4.60 -3.82 -2.52
CA LEU A 86 4.89 -2.48 -2.00
C LEU A 86 3.87 -2.04 -0.95
N LEU A 87 2.58 -2.30 -1.18
CA LEU A 87 1.53 -2.02 -0.21
C LEU A 87 1.75 -2.81 1.09
N ASN A 88 2.12 -4.09 0.98
CA ASN A 88 2.42 -4.92 2.13
C ASN A 88 3.61 -4.38 2.94
N TRP A 89 4.67 -3.92 2.26
CA TRP A 89 5.87 -3.41 2.90
C TRP A 89 5.66 -2.04 3.56
N ILE A 90 4.88 -1.16 2.95
CA ILE A 90 4.70 0.21 3.43
C ILE A 90 3.46 0.30 4.32
N PHE A 91 2.29 0.07 3.75
CA PHE A 91 1.01 0.31 4.43
C PHE A 91 0.72 -0.75 5.51
N LEU A 92 0.89 -2.04 5.19
CA LEU A 92 0.60 -3.09 6.18
C LEU A 92 1.63 -3.17 7.30
N SER A 93 2.86 -2.73 7.08
CA SER A 93 3.87 -2.68 8.15
C SER A 93 3.53 -1.64 9.21
N ILE A 94 3.02 -0.48 8.79
CA ILE A 94 2.49 0.53 9.70
C ILE A 94 1.23 -0.01 10.39
N THR A 95 0.34 -0.64 9.63
CA THR A 95 -0.96 -1.14 10.12
C THR A 95 -0.79 -2.22 11.18
N TYR A 96 0.06 -3.22 10.96
CA TYR A 96 0.29 -4.33 11.91
C TYR A 96 1.42 -4.07 12.90
N LEU A 97 2.14 -2.94 12.79
CA LEU A 97 3.32 -2.62 13.59
C LEU A 97 4.32 -3.80 13.63
N GLU A 98 4.56 -4.40 12.48
CA GLU A 98 5.53 -5.49 12.30
C GLU A 98 6.12 -5.41 10.88
N PHE A 99 7.32 -5.97 10.67
CA PHE A 99 7.87 -6.12 9.32
C PHE A 99 7.20 -7.30 8.56
N PRO A 100 7.06 -7.21 7.23
CA PRO A 100 6.43 -8.24 6.43
C PRO A 100 7.32 -9.48 6.40
N ARG A 101 6.73 -10.66 6.61
CA ARG A 101 7.38 -11.97 6.39
C ARG A 101 7.02 -12.56 5.03
N GLU A 102 5.87 -12.13 4.52
CA GLU A 102 5.32 -12.49 3.22
C GLU A 102 5.60 -11.39 2.20
N PHE A 103 5.63 -11.73 0.91
CA PHE A 103 5.63 -10.73 -0.15
C PHE A 103 4.25 -10.11 -0.34
N LEU A 104 3.20 -10.93 -0.36
CA LEU A 104 1.83 -10.51 -0.66
C LEU A 104 1.07 -10.01 0.57
N SER A 105 0.30 -8.93 0.39
CA SER A 105 -0.50 -8.31 1.46
C SER A 105 -1.56 -9.27 1.98
N THR A 106 -2.14 -10.00 1.04
CA THR A 106 -3.14 -11.04 1.19
C THR A 106 -2.68 -12.19 2.07
N ALA A 107 -1.50 -12.74 1.78
CA ALA A 107 -0.89 -13.83 2.56
C ALA A 107 -0.68 -13.41 4.03
N ARG A 108 -0.29 -12.15 4.25
CA ARG A 108 -0.11 -11.60 5.59
C ARG A 108 -1.43 -11.43 6.34
N VAL A 109 -2.47 -10.92 5.69
CA VAL A 109 -3.82 -10.83 6.26
C VAL A 109 -4.34 -12.22 6.65
N VAL A 110 -4.15 -13.21 5.78
CA VAL A 110 -4.52 -14.60 6.06
C VAL A 110 -3.74 -15.16 7.25
N ARG A 111 -2.42 -14.94 7.34
CA ARG A 111 -1.62 -15.36 8.51
C ARG A 111 -2.17 -14.79 9.81
N HIS A 112 -2.44 -13.49 9.87
CA HIS A 112 -2.96 -12.87 11.10
C HIS A 112 -4.41 -13.25 11.41
N LYS A 113 -5.22 -13.52 10.39
CA LYS A 113 -6.57 -14.04 10.57
C LYS A 113 -6.56 -15.39 11.32
N TYR A 114 -5.67 -16.31 10.91
CA TYR A 114 -5.65 -17.69 11.43
C TYR A 114 -4.68 -17.92 12.59
N HIS A 115 -3.52 -17.26 12.57
CA HIS A 115 -2.43 -17.45 13.54
C HIS A 115 -2.14 -16.20 14.37
N GLY A 116 -2.79 -15.07 14.10
CA GLY A 116 -2.63 -13.86 14.89
C GLY A 116 -3.41 -13.88 16.20
N HIS A 117 -3.09 -12.94 17.09
CA HIS A 117 -3.79 -12.76 18.37
C HIS A 117 -4.12 -11.28 18.60
N GLY A 118 -5.13 -11.02 19.45
CA GLY A 118 -5.53 -9.67 19.85
C GLY A 118 -6.00 -8.79 18.68
N TRP A 119 -5.58 -7.53 18.69
CA TRP A 119 -6.03 -6.51 17.74
C TRP A 119 -5.58 -6.79 16.30
N ARG A 120 -4.42 -7.43 16.09
CA ARG A 120 -3.92 -7.79 14.76
C ARG A 120 -4.88 -8.76 14.07
N ARG A 121 -5.32 -9.80 14.78
CA ARG A 121 -6.32 -10.74 14.28
C ARG A 121 -7.65 -10.05 13.99
N ALA A 122 -8.14 -9.20 14.89
CA ALA A 122 -9.38 -8.46 14.69
C ALA A 122 -9.32 -7.58 13.43
N GLN A 123 -8.20 -6.90 13.21
CA GLN A 123 -7.98 -6.08 12.04
C GLN A 123 -7.91 -6.91 10.75
N SER A 124 -7.24 -8.07 10.76
CA SER A 124 -7.23 -8.97 9.60
C SER A 124 -8.59 -9.52 9.26
N ILE A 125 -9.40 -9.85 10.27
CA ILE A 125 -10.80 -10.26 10.07
C ILE A 125 -11.60 -9.11 9.45
N TRP A 126 -11.40 -7.87 9.91
CA TRP A 126 -12.06 -6.70 9.34
C TRP A 126 -11.67 -6.46 7.88
N TRP A 127 -10.37 -6.53 7.54
CA TRP A 127 -9.90 -6.42 6.17
C TRP A 127 -10.51 -7.50 5.28
N CYS A 128 -10.43 -8.77 5.71
CA CYS A 128 -11.03 -9.88 5.01
C CYS A 128 -12.52 -9.64 4.76
N ARG A 129 -13.30 -9.34 5.81
CA ARG A 129 -14.76 -9.24 5.71
C ARG A 129 -15.24 -8.05 4.86
N ASN A 130 -14.57 -6.91 4.95
CA ASN A 130 -15.08 -5.66 4.36
C ASN A 130 -14.44 -5.30 3.03
N TRP A 131 -13.19 -5.68 2.80
CA TRP A 131 -12.42 -5.25 1.63
C TRP A 131 -12.14 -6.39 0.64
N LEU A 132 -11.93 -7.62 1.12
CA LEU A 132 -11.58 -8.74 0.24
C LEU A 132 -12.79 -9.62 -0.09
N SER A 133 -13.45 -10.19 0.92
CA SER A 133 -14.56 -11.14 0.76
C SER A 133 -15.71 -10.66 -0.12
N PRO A 134 -16.08 -9.36 -0.18
CA PRO A 134 -17.12 -8.91 -1.10
C PRO A 134 -16.77 -9.11 -2.59
N PHE A 135 -15.48 -9.21 -2.94
CA PHE A 135 -14.99 -9.31 -4.31
C PHE A 135 -14.33 -10.66 -4.63
N ASP A 136 -13.74 -11.32 -3.63
CA ASP A 136 -13.16 -12.67 -3.75
C ASP A 136 -13.53 -13.50 -2.52
N LEU A 137 -14.56 -14.35 -2.65
CA LEU A 137 -15.04 -15.21 -1.57
C LEU A 137 -13.98 -16.23 -1.12
N ARG A 138 -13.12 -16.67 -2.03
CA ARG A 138 -12.13 -17.75 -1.77
C ARG A 138 -10.89 -17.24 -1.05
N HIS A 139 -10.68 -15.93 -1.05
CA HIS A 139 -9.44 -15.33 -0.57
C HIS A 139 -9.17 -15.54 0.92
N CYS A 140 -10.24 -15.43 1.70
CA CYS A 140 -10.18 -15.51 3.14
C CYS A 140 -10.83 -16.78 3.68
N GLU A 141 -11.31 -17.69 2.83
CA GLU A 141 -11.80 -19.02 3.23
C GLU A 141 -10.64 -20.01 3.14
N LYS A 142 -10.12 -20.42 4.30
CA LYS A 142 -9.44 -21.70 4.47
C LYS A 142 -10.21 -22.46 5.53
#